data_AF-A0A485A6T2-F1
#
_entry.id   AF-A0A485A6T2-F1
#
_cell.length_a   1.000
_cell.length_b   1.000
_cell.length_c   1.000
_cell.angle_alpha   90.00
_cell.angle_beta   90.00
_cell.angle_gamma   90.00
#
_symmetry.space_group_name_H-M   'P 1'
#
loop_
_entity.id
_entity.type
_entity.pdbx_description
1 polymer ?
#
loop_
_entity_poly.entity_id
_entity_poly.type
_entity_poly.pdbx_seq_one_letter_code
_entity_poly.pdbx_strand_id
1 'polypeptide(L)'
;MIGEIVAFPQHGLLLSKSEPLMREAMQAGAHYVGGLDPTNVDGAMEKSLDTMFQIAIDYQKGVDIHLHETSPAGVAAVKYMVETVERTPQLKGKVTISHAFALATMNEQQVDEIATRMAAQQISIASTVPIGTLHMRLSSCAIKV
;
A
#
# COMPACT_ATOMS: atom_id res chain seq x y z
N MET A 1 -0.57 -25.70 7.01
CA MET A 1 -0.55 -24.23 7.11
C MET A 1 -1.51 -23.69 6.09
N ILE A 2 -2.46 -22.86 6.50
CA ILE A 2 -3.31 -22.10 5.56
C ILE A 2 -2.59 -20.75 5.43
N GLY A 3 -1.98 -20.52 4.27
CA GLY A 3 -1.30 -19.25 3.99
C GLY A 3 -2.29 -18.18 3.55
N GLU A 4 -1.94 -16.92 3.77
CA GLU A 4 -2.64 -15.79 3.16
C GLU A 4 -2.17 -15.62 1.70
N ILE A 5 -3.06 -15.14 0.83
CA ILE A 5 -2.83 -15.04 -0.62
C ILE A 5 -3.19 -13.63 -1.06
N VAL A 6 -2.27 -12.99 -1.77
CA VAL A 6 -2.48 -11.68 -2.39
C VAL A 6 -2.71 -11.89 -3.89
N ALA A 7 -3.82 -11.40 -4.42
CA ALA A 7 -3.97 -11.26 -5.87
C ALA A 7 -3.08 -10.09 -6.33
N PHE A 8 -2.06 -10.34 -7.15
CA PHE A 8 -0.99 -9.35 -7.37
C PHE A 8 -0.75 -9.05 -8.86
N PRO A 9 -0.90 -7.79 -9.30
CA PRO A 9 -0.67 -7.39 -10.68
C PRO A 9 0.81 -7.03 -10.91
N GLN A 10 1.66 -8.05 -11.08
CA GLN A 10 3.13 -7.90 -11.23
C GLN A 10 3.59 -6.97 -12.38
N HIS A 11 2.74 -6.73 -13.37
CA HIS A 11 3.00 -5.83 -14.51
C HIS A 11 2.14 -4.56 -14.47
N GLY A 12 1.68 -4.15 -13.28
CA GLY A 12 0.79 -2.99 -13.07
C GLY A 12 -0.68 -3.33 -13.27
N LEU A 13 -1.56 -2.72 -12.46
CA LEU A 13 -2.99 -2.98 -12.53
C LEU A 13 -3.61 -2.42 -13.82
N LEU A 14 -3.24 -1.19 -14.16
CA LEU A 14 -3.73 -0.46 -15.32
C LEU A 14 -2.90 -0.76 -16.56
N LEU A 15 -1.57 -0.80 -16.43
CA LEU A 15 -0.66 -1.05 -17.56
C LEU A 15 -0.99 -2.38 -18.25
N SER A 16 -1.18 -3.44 -17.45
CA SER A 16 -1.53 -4.77 -17.96
C SER A 16 -3.03 -5.00 -18.14
N LYS A 17 -3.88 -4.02 -17.80
CA LYS A 17 -5.35 -4.13 -17.82
C LYS A 17 -5.86 -5.34 -17.00
N SER A 18 -5.22 -5.60 -15.86
CA SER A 18 -5.45 -6.81 -15.06
C SER A 18 -6.64 -6.73 -14.11
N GLU A 19 -7.38 -5.62 -14.05
CA GLU A 19 -8.54 -5.48 -13.15
C GLU A 19 -9.52 -6.67 -13.23
N PRO A 20 -9.96 -7.16 -14.42
CA PRO A 20 -10.86 -8.31 -14.48
C PRO A 20 -10.27 -9.57 -13.84
N LEU A 21 -8.98 -9.86 -14.09
CA LEU A 21 -8.28 -11.00 -13.52
C LEU A 21 -8.11 -10.89 -12.01
N MET A 22 -7.86 -9.67 -11.52
CA MET A 22 -7.81 -9.39 -10.08
C MET A 22 -9.16 -9.70 -9.43
N ARG A 23 -10.27 -9.27 -10.04
CA ARG A 23 -11.62 -9.55 -9.56
C ARG A 23 -11.96 -11.04 -9.59
N GLU A 24 -11.52 -11.76 -10.62
CA GLU A 24 -11.63 -13.23 -10.67
C GLU A 24 -10.83 -13.90 -9.54
N ALA A 25 -9.61 -13.46 -9.27
CA ALA A 25 -8.80 -13.97 -8.16
C ALA A 25 -9.46 -13.70 -6.80
N MET A 26 -10.09 -12.53 -6.62
CA MET A 26 -10.86 -12.25 -5.40
C MET A 26 -12.08 -13.16 -5.26
N GLN A 27 -12.81 -13.44 -6.36
CA GLN A 27 -13.92 -14.41 -6.36
C GLN A 27 -13.45 -15.82 -6.04
N ALA A 28 -12.26 -16.20 -6.52
CA ALA A 28 -11.63 -17.50 -6.26
C ALA A 28 -11.08 -17.66 -4.83
N GLY A 29 -11.13 -16.62 -3.99
CA GLY A 29 -10.79 -16.70 -2.58
C GLY A 29 -9.46 -16.08 -2.18
N ALA A 30 -8.86 -15.21 -3.01
CA ALA A 30 -7.72 -14.41 -2.57
C ALA A 30 -8.08 -13.57 -1.32
N HIS A 31 -7.11 -13.40 -0.43
CA HIS A 31 -7.29 -12.79 0.89
C HIS A 31 -7.08 -11.27 0.86
N TYR A 32 -6.17 -10.80 -0.01
CA TYR A 32 -5.81 -9.39 -0.17
C TYR A 32 -5.73 -9.01 -1.65
N VAL A 33 -6.03 -7.74 -1.92
CA VAL A 33 -5.81 -7.08 -3.22
C VAL A 33 -4.43 -6.46 -3.23
N GLY A 34 -3.62 -6.79 -4.23
CA GLY A 34 -2.31 -6.21 -4.44
C GLY A 34 -2.29 -5.06 -5.43
N GLY A 35 -1.19 -4.32 -5.40
CA GLY A 35 -0.83 -3.29 -6.38
C GLY A 35 0.68 -3.18 -6.49
N LEU A 36 1.17 -2.52 -7.54
CA LEU A 36 2.60 -2.33 -7.78
C LEU A 36 2.83 -0.93 -8.36
N ASP A 37 3.67 -0.14 -7.68
CA ASP A 37 4.26 1.12 -8.18
C ASP A 37 3.30 1.94 -9.08
N PRO A 38 2.27 2.57 -8.47
CA PRO A 38 1.11 3.12 -9.18
C PRO A 38 1.46 4.29 -10.11
N THR A 39 2.62 4.94 -9.91
CA THR A 39 3.13 6.01 -10.75
C THR A 39 4.07 5.47 -11.81
N ASN A 40 5.09 4.70 -11.42
CA ASN A 40 6.18 4.31 -12.31
C ASN A 40 5.81 3.14 -13.22
N VAL A 41 4.96 2.23 -12.75
CA VAL A 41 4.49 1.09 -13.55
C VAL A 41 3.16 1.43 -14.21
N ASP A 42 2.17 1.91 -13.45
CA ASP A 42 0.84 2.18 -14.00
C ASP A 42 0.70 3.54 -14.71
N GLY A 43 1.63 4.48 -14.50
CA GLY A 43 1.61 5.80 -15.15
C GLY A 43 0.45 6.71 -14.71
N ALA A 44 -0.39 6.27 -13.78
CA ALA A 44 -1.61 6.95 -13.35
C ALA A 44 -1.90 6.65 -11.87
N MET A 45 -1.13 7.28 -10.97
CA MET A 45 -1.09 6.99 -9.54
C MET A 45 -2.48 6.91 -8.88
N GLU A 46 -3.26 7.98 -8.96
CA GLU A 46 -4.58 8.07 -8.32
C GLU A 46 -5.52 6.98 -8.85
N LYS A 47 -5.62 6.86 -10.18
CA LYS A 47 -6.48 5.86 -10.82
C LYS A 47 -6.09 4.42 -10.44
N SER A 48 -4.80 4.12 -10.35
CA SER A 48 -4.32 2.78 -9.97
C SER A 48 -4.71 2.47 -8.52
N LEU A 49 -4.43 3.40 -7.60
CA LEU A 49 -4.77 3.27 -6.18
C LEU A 49 -6.29 3.18 -5.96
N ASP A 50 -7.08 4.03 -6.62
CA ASP A 50 -8.54 4.01 -6.54
C ASP A 50 -9.12 2.69 -7.04
N THR A 51 -8.61 2.17 -8.16
CA THR A 51 -9.06 0.88 -8.69
C THR A 51 -8.75 -0.25 -7.72
N MET A 52 -7.53 -0.27 -7.17
CA MET A 52 -7.11 -1.27 -6.17
C MET A 52 -8.00 -1.20 -4.91
N PHE A 53 -8.23 0.00 -4.37
CA PHE A 53 -9.08 0.19 -3.19
C PHE A 53 -10.54 -0.18 -3.46
N GLN A 54 -11.06 0.15 -4.64
CA GLN A 54 -12.43 -0.21 -5.02
C GLN A 54 -12.61 -1.73 -5.07
N ILE A 55 -11.65 -2.47 -5.65
CA ILE A 55 -11.67 -3.94 -5.61
C ILE A 55 -11.66 -4.43 -4.15
N ALA A 56 -10.81 -3.86 -3.29
CA ALA A 56 -10.76 -4.27 -1.88
C ALA A 56 -12.10 -4.03 -1.15
N ILE A 57 -12.77 -2.91 -1.42
CA ILE A 57 -14.08 -2.57 -0.87
C ILE A 57 -15.17 -3.52 -1.39
N ASP A 58 -15.22 -3.76 -2.70
CA ASP A 58 -16.23 -4.60 -3.35
C ASP A 58 -16.23 -6.03 -2.77
N TYR A 59 -15.04 -6.55 -2.45
CA TYR A 59 -14.86 -7.90 -1.89
C TYR A 59 -14.67 -7.93 -0.38
N GLN A 60 -14.75 -6.77 0.29
CA GLN A 60 -14.55 -6.59 1.73
C GLN A 60 -13.21 -7.14 2.26
N LYS A 61 -12.18 -7.13 1.43
CA LYS A 61 -10.82 -7.64 1.73
C LYS A 61 -9.85 -6.51 2.05
N GLY A 62 -8.64 -6.88 2.46
CA GLY A 62 -7.55 -5.93 2.68
C GLY A 62 -6.71 -5.69 1.43
N VAL A 63 -5.75 -4.77 1.56
CA VAL A 63 -4.77 -4.39 0.56
C VAL A 63 -3.35 -4.70 1.05
N ASP A 64 -2.53 -5.23 0.16
CA ASP A 64 -1.08 -5.33 0.32
C ASP A 64 -0.39 -4.85 -0.96
N ILE A 65 0.06 -3.59 -0.97
CA ILE A 65 0.67 -2.96 -2.14
C ILE A 65 2.19 -3.00 -2.03
N HIS A 66 2.86 -3.40 -3.11
CA HIS A 66 4.30 -3.23 -3.25
C HIS A 66 4.61 -1.82 -3.76
N LEU A 67 5.27 -1.03 -2.91
CA LEU A 67 5.64 0.34 -3.22
C LEU A 67 7.16 0.51 -3.09
N HIS A 68 7.86 0.37 -4.22
CA HIS A 68 9.29 0.61 -4.35
C HIS A 68 9.59 2.06 -4.72
N GLU A 69 8.58 2.80 -5.17
CA GLU A 69 8.73 4.22 -5.52
C GLU A 69 9.34 5.00 -4.36
N THR A 70 10.35 5.82 -4.69
CA THR A 70 11.00 6.74 -3.78
C THR A 70 10.50 8.17 -4.03
N SER A 71 11.18 9.21 -3.55
CA SER A 71 10.77 10.59 -3.81
C SER A 71 10.95 11.00 -5.28
N PRO A 72 10.02 11.78 -5.87
CA PRO A 72 8.79 12.33 -5.25
C PRO A 72 7.57 11.42 -5.37
N ALA A 73 7.57 10.45 -6.29
CA ALA A 73 6.39 9.65 -6.66
C ALA A 73 5.84 8.82 -5.48
N GLY A 74 6.69 8.05 -4.81
CA GLY A 74 6.27 7.23 -3.68
C GLY A 74 5.82 8.04 -2.47
N VAL A 75 6.37 9.25 -2.28
CA VAL A 75 5.89 10.17 -1.24
C VAL A 75 4.46 10.62 -1.54
N ALA A 76 4.17 10.95 -2.80
CA ALA A 76 2.81 11.29 -3.23
C ALA A 76 1.85 10.11 -3.07
N ALA A 77 2.27 8.90 -3.46
CA ALA A 77 1.47 7.69 -3.35
C ALA A 77 1.14 7.36 -1.88
N VAL A 78 2.12 7.43 -0.95
CA VAL A 78 1.86 7.21 0.48
C VAL A 78 0.85 8.21 1.02
N LYS A 79 1.02 9.50 0.72
CA LYS A 79 0.08 10.55 1.17
C LYS A 79 -1.33 10.29 0.64
N TYR A 80 -1.45 9.97 -0.65
CA TYR A 80 -2.72 9.68 -1.28
C TYR A 80 -3.43 8.47 -0.64
N MET A 81 -2.68 7.39 -0.37
CA MET A 81 -3.22 6.23 0.33
C MET A 81 -3.70 6.57 1.74
N VAL A 82 -2.92 7.32 2.51
CA VAL A 82 -3.32 7.75 3.88
C VAL A 82 -4.60 8.59 3.83
N GLU A 83 -4.66 9.59 2.94
CA GLU A 83 -5.84 10.43 2.76
C GLU A 83 -7.07 9.62 2.33
N THR A 84 -6.88 8.62 1.47
CA THR A 84 -7.97 7.75 1.02
C THR A 84 -8.50 6.91 2.17
N VAL A 85 -7.63 6.30 2.98
CA VAL A 85 -8.06 5.52 4.15
C VAL A 85 -8.74 6.41 5.20
N GLU A 86 -8.26 7.63 5.43
CA GLU A 86 -8.90 8.61 6.33
C GLU A 86 -10.35 8.92 5.93
N ARG A 87 -10.64 8.96 4.62
CA ARG A 87 -11.99 9.23 4.07
C ARG A 87 -12.84 7.97 3.94
N THR A 88 -12.28 6.77 4.11
CA THR A 88 -12.95 5.51 3.79
C THR A 88 -12.84 4.53 4.97
N PRO A 89 -13.79 4.58 5.93
CA PRO A 89 -13.75 3.76 7.14
C PRO A 89 -13.64 2.24 6.90
N GLN A 90 -14.11 1.74 5.76
CA GLN A 90 -14.04 0.32 5.37
C GLN A 90 -12.60 -0.18 5.19
N LEU A 91 -11.65 0.72 4.90
CA LEU A 91 -10.24 0.42 4.68
C LEU A 91 -9.37 0.54 5.93
N LYS A 92 -9.90 1.12 7.02
CA LYS A 92 -9.17 1.28 8.29
C LYS A 92 -8.71 -0.08 8.81
N GLY A 93 -7.42 -0.20 9.14
CA GLY A 93 -6.82 -1.45 9.62
C GLY A 93 -6.69 -2.55 8.56
N LYS A 94 -6.91 -2.23 7.27
CA LYS A 94 -6.88 -3.19 6.16
C LYS A 94 -5.83 -2.92 5.10
N VAL A 95 -4.95 -1.94 5.29
CA VAL A 95 -3.94 -1.56 4.29
C VAL A 95 -2.54 -1.84 4.82
N THR A 96 -1.76 -2.59 4.05
CA THR A 96 -0.33 -2.81 4.26
C THR A 96 0.44 -2.23 3.07
N ILE A 97 1.48 -1.44 3.36
CA ILE A 97 2.42 -0.92 2.37
C ILE A 97 3.71 -1.72 2.49
N SER A 98 4.01 -2.53 1.47
CA SER A 98 5.23 -3.33 1.39
C SER A 98 6.39 -2.50 0.82
N HIS A 99 7.57 -2.66 1.40
CA HIS A 99 8.82 -1.89 1.20
C HIS A 99 8.78 -0.46 1.75
N ALA A 100 7.87 0.38 1.25
CA ALA A 100 7.70 1.78 1.65
C ALA A 100 8.99 2.63 1.59
N PHE A 101 9.84 2.43 0.57
CA PHE A 101 11.14 3.12 0.46
C PHE A 101 11.05 4.65 0.44
N ALA A 102 9.92 5.20 -0.02
CA ALA A 102 9.64 6.64 0.04
C ALA A 102 9.83 7.25 1.44
N LEU A 103 9.51 6.52 2.52
CA LEU A 103 9.63 7.03 3.88
C LEU A 103 11.09 7.33 4.27
N ALA A 104 12.04 6.55 3.76
CA ALA A 104 13.47 6.78 4.00
C ALA A 104 14.03 8.02 3.27
N THR A 105 13.24 8.61 2.36
CA THR A 105 13.62 9.83 1.62
C THR A 105 13.03 11.10 2.23
N MET A 106 12.17 10.98 3.23
CA MET A 106 11.55 12.09 3.95
C MET A 106 12.45 12.58 5.10
N ASN A 107 12.28 13.85 5.49
CA ASN A 107 12.89 14.35 6.73
C ASN A 107 12.11 13.89 7.97
N GLU A 108 12.68 14.05 9.16
CA GLU A 108 12.09 13.58 10.43
C GLU A 108 10.67 14.13 10.65
N GLN A 109 10.45 15.42 10.43
CA GLN A 109 9.14 16.04 10.60
C GLN A 109 8.07 15.42 9.67
N GLN A 110 8.44 15.17 8.42
CA GLN A 110 7.56 14.54 7.44
C GLN A 110 7.24 13.09 7.81
N VAL A 111 8.23 12.34 8.31
CA VAL A 111 8.05 10.97 8.80
C VAL A 111 7.12 10.96 10.00
N ASP A 112 7.34 11.82 10.99
CA ASP A 112 6.51 11.89 12.20
C ASP A 112 5.04 12.22 11.87
N GLU A 113 4.82 13.18 10.96
CA GLU A 113 3.48 13.55 10.53
C GLU A 113 2.76 12.37 9.85
N ILE A 114 3.39 11.75 8.85
CA ILE A 114 2.75 10.68 8.10
C ILE A 114 2.59 9.42 8.95
N ALA A 115 3.56 9.10 9.81
CA ALA A 115 3.50 7.96 10.73
C ALA A 115 2.38 8.11 11.76
N THR A 116 2.16 9.32 12.27
CA THR A 116 1.04 9.61 13.19
C THR A 116 -0.30 9.36 12.50
N ARG A 117 -0.45 9.82 11.25
CA ARG A 117 -1.67 9.60 10.46
C ARG A 117 -1.88 8.12 10.11
N MET A 118 -0.83 7.44 9.66
CA MET A 118 -0.86 6.00 9.39
C MET A 118 -1.26 5.18 10.63
N ALA A 119 -0.71 5.51 11.80
CA ALA A 119 -1.05 4.87 13.07
C ALA A 119 -2.54 5.05 13.43
N ALA A 120 -3.08 6.27 13.28
CA ALA A 120 -4.49 6.55 13.53
C ALA A 120 -5.44 5.74 12.62
N GLN A 121 -4.99 5.42 11.40
CA GLN A 121 -5.70 4.59 10.43
C GLN A 121 -5.33 3.10 10.46
N GLN A 122 -4.43 2.69 11.35
CA GLN A 122 -3.93 1.31 11.47
C GLN A 122 -3.34 0.77 10.15
N ILE A 123 -2.69 1.65 9.37
CA ILE A 123 -1.95 1.25 8.16
C ILE A 123 -0.65 0.58 8.61
N SER A 124 -0.38 -0.62 8.12
CA SER A 124 0.82 -1.38 8.43
C SER A 124 1.90 -1.17 7.36
N ILE A 125 3.15 -1.38 7.74
CA ILE A 125 4.28 -1.44 6.80
C ILE A 125 4.91 -2.83 6.90
N ALA A 126 5.18 -3.45 5.76
CA ALA A 126 6.01 -4.64 5.68
C ALA A 126 7.35 -4.25 5.05
N SER A 127 8.47 -4.35 5.78
CA SER A 127 9.76 -3.87 5.27
C SER A 127 10.92 -4.74 5.74
N THR A 128 11.86 -4.98 4.82
CA THR A 128 13.14 -5.65 5.08
C THR A 128 14.27 -4.67 5.37
N VAL A 129 13.99 -3.35 5.39
CA VAL A 129 15.00 -2.34 5.75
C VAL A 129 15.48 -2.65 7.16
N PRO A 130 16.77 -2.98 7.36
CA PRO A 130 17.28 -3.27 8.69
C PRO A 130 17.03 -2.08 9.59
N ILE A 131 16.45 -2.32 10.76
CA ILE A 131 16.42 -1.34 11.85
C ILE A 131 17.89 -1.06 12.19
N GLY A 132 18.51 -0.03 11.60
CA GLY A 132 19.86 0.42 11.97
C GLY A 132 20.81 0.92 10.88
N THR A 133 20.54 0.81 9.57
CA THR A 133 21.49 1.29 8.54
C THR A 133 20.93 2.31 7.54
N LEU A 134 19.61 2.42 7.42
CA LEU A 134 18.92 3.66 7.04
C LEU A 134 17.94 3.97 8.17
N HIS A 135 18.08 5.12 8.83
CA HIS A 135 17.26 5.46 10.00
C HIS A 135 15.81 5.77 9.62
N MET A 136 14.97 4.75 9.55
CA MET A 136 13.51 4.90 9.57
C MET A 136 13.03 4.69 11.02
N ARG A 137 12.85 5.77 11.78
CA ARG A 137 12.29 5.71 13.14
C ARG A 137 10.76 5.83 13.06
N LEU A 138 10.09 4.70 12.86
CA LEU A 138 8.63 4.64 13.01
C LEU A 138 8.30 4.04 14.38
N SER A 139 8.16 4.88 15.40
CA SER A 139 7.76 4.45 16.74
C SER A 139 6.24 4.22 16.88
N SER A 140 5.44 4.66 15.91
CA SER A 140 3.97 4.65 15.99
C SER A 140 3.26 3.65 15.06
N CYS A 141 3.95 3.07 14.07
CA CYS A 141 3.34 2.13 13.11
C CYS A 141 3.64 0.67 13.45
N ALA A 142 2.68 -0.21 13.16
CA ALA A 142 2.92 -1.65 13.16
C ALA A 142 3.82 -2.01 11.96
N ILE A 143 5.06 -2.40 12.26
CA ILE A 143 5.99 -2.96 11.28
C ILE A 143 5.84 -4.48 11.33
N LYS A 144 5.38 -5.07 10.24
CA LYS A 144 5.42 -6.53 10.04
C LYS A 144 6.78 -6.86 9.42
N VAL A 145 7.55 -7.69 10.11
CA VAL A 145 8.79 -8.30 9.58
C VAL A 145 8.46 -9.67 9.05
#